data_AF-A0A6M0MA63-F1
#
_entry.id   AF-A0A6M0MA63-F1
#
_cell.length_a   1.000
_cell.length_b   1.000
_cell.length_c   1.000
_cell.angle_alpha   90.00
_cell.angle_beta   90.00
_cell.angle_gamma   90.00
#
_symmetry.space_group_name_H-M   'P 1'
#
loop_
_entity.id
_entity.type
_entity.pdbx_description
1 polymer ?
#
loop_
_entity_poly.entity_id
_entity_poly.type
_entity_poly.pdbx_seq_one_letter_code
_entity_poly.pdbx_strand_id
1 'polypeptide(L)'
;YTGMIDQYFNYEFGELEYRSVRFESETFETDNKQGNAVINYTDAETTFTRVMEWRHFDKKGDDNKTIITKEYPQDWDRTKEAYYPVNDTKNSELFKKYRKLADNEKTVIFGGRLGNYQYYDMDQVFNAALKSVEKEFKD
;
A
#
# COMPACT_ATOMS: atom_id res chain seq x y z
N TYR A 1 -15.99 4.52 2.74
CA TYR A 1 -15.30 3.23 2.82
C TYR A 1 -13.96 3.31 2.08
N THR A 2 -12.87 2.92 2.75
CA THR A 2 -11.50 3.01 2.22
C THR A 2 -10.76 1.67 2.19
N GLY A 3 -11.48 0.56 2.45
CA GLY A 3 -10.96 -0.80 2.30
C GLY A 3 -11.06 -1.30 0.86
N MET A 4 -10.80 -2.59 0.64
CA MET A 4 -10.86 -3.19 -0.70
C MET A 4 -12.30 -3.19 -1.23
N ILE A 5 -12.50 -2.62 -2.43
CA ILE A 5 -13.83 -2.44 -3.02
C ILE A 5 -14.54 -3.76 -3.34
N ASP A 6 -13.81 -4.74 -3.84
CA ASP A 6 -14.30 -6.09 -4.11
C ASP A 6 -14.74 -6.80 -2.82
N GLN A 7 -13.97 -6.65 -1.72
CA GLN A 7 -14.35 -7.17 -0.40
C GLN A 7 -15.66 -6.58 0.11
N TYR A 8 -15.88 -5.27 -0.08
CA TYR A 8 -17.13 -4.62 0.33
C TYR A 8 -18.35 -5.26 -0.34
N PHE A 9 -18.23 -5.64 -1.62
CA PHE A 9 -19.26 -6.34 -2.38
C PHE A 9 -19.13 -7.87 -2.30
N ASN A 10 -18.57 -8.40 -1.21
CA ASN A 10 -18.42 -9.84 -0.95
C ASN A 10 -17.78 -10.64 -2.10
N TYR A 11 -16.91 -9.99 -2.89
CA TYR A 11 -16.22 -10.58 -4.04
C TYR A 11 -17.17 -11.13 -5.12
N GLU A 12 -18.35 -10.52 -5.32
CA GLU A 12 -19.39 -11.00 -6.25
C GLU A 12 -18.90 -11.26 -7.69
N PHE A 13 -17.92 -10.47 -8.18
CA PHE A 13 -17.34 -10.63 -9.51
C PHE A 13 -15.97 -11.33 -9.51
N GLY A 14 -15.50 -11.80 -8.35
CA GLY A 14 -14.15 -12.31 -8.13
C GLY A 14 -13.23 -11.30 -7.44
N GLU A 15 -12.01 -11.72 -7.14
CA GLU A 15 -11.03 -10.94 -6.38
C GLU A 15 -10.18 -10.05 -7.29
N LEU A 16 -9.97 -8.80 -6.87
CA LEU A 16 -8.94 -7.94 -7.44
C LEU A 16 -7.57 -8.41 -6.96
N GLU A 17 -6.63 -8.52 -7.89
CA GLU A 17 -5.29 -9.02 -7.58
C GLU A 17 -4.41 -7.92 -7.00
N TYR A 18 -3.65 -8.27 -5.97
CA TYR A 18 -2.65 -7.40 -5.38
C TYR A 18 -1.32 -8.11 -5.29
N ARG A 19 -0.25 -7.33 -5.11
CA ARG A 19 0.99 -7.82 -4.51
C ARG A 19 1.01 -7.44 -3.04
N SER A 20 1.57 -8.32 -2.24
CA SER A 20 1.82 -8.06 -0.83
C SER A 20 3.33 -7.98 -0.57
N VAL A 21 3.69 -7.45 0.59
CA VAL A 21 5.06 -7.47 1.09
C VAL A 21 5.07 -7.94 2.53
N ARG A 22 6.18 -8.55 2.92
CA ARG A 22 6.44 -8.99 4.28
C ARG A 22 7.66 -8.24 4.78
N PHE A 23 7.57 -7.74 6.00
CA PHE A 23 8.66 -7.01 6.63
C PHE A 23 9.29 -7.86 7.74
N GLU A 24 10.60 -7.97 7.73
CA GLU A 24 11.37 -8.54 8.85
C GLU A 24 12.26 -7.44 9.42
N SER A 25 12.20 -7.23 10.73
CA SER A 25 13.00 -6.19 11.39
C SER A 25 13.96 -6.78 12.41
N GLU A 26 15.17 -6.24 12.45
CA GLU A 26 16.23 -6.60 13.39
C GLU A 26 16.84 -5.34 13.98
N THR A 27 17.20 -5.39 15.27
CA THR A 27 17.84 -4.28 15.98
C THR A 27 19.32 -4.57 16.15
N PHE A 28 20.16 -3.55 15.98
CA PHE A 28 21.62 -3.65 16.12
C PHE A 28 22.16 -2.62 17.11
N GLU A 29 23.20 -3.01 17.86
CA GLU A 29 23.99 -2.14 18.75
C GLU A 29 25.02 -1.33 17.96
N THR A 30 24.56 -0.45 17.08
CA THR A 30 25.42 0.44 16.29
C THR A 30 24.66 1.68 15.87
N ASP A 31 25.38 2.78 15.66
CA ASP A 31 24.82 4.00 15.10
C ASP A 31 24.65 3.99 13.59
N ASN A 32 25.16 2.98 12.92
CA ASN A 32 25.15 2.89 11.47
C ASN A 32 25.37 1.45 11.05
N LYS A 33 24.38 0.85 10.39
CA LYS A 33 24.48 -0.52 9.87
C LYS A 33 24.64 -0.55 8.34
N GLN A 34 23.98 0.33 7.60
CA GLN A 34 24.07 0.38 6.13
C GLN A 34 24.40 1.77 5.58
N GLY A 35 24.18 2.84 6.34
CA GLY A 35 24.66 4.19 6.03
C GLY A 35 23.74 5.00 5.12
N ASN A 36 22.54 4.50 4.81
CA ASN A 36 21.52 5.22 4.08
C ASN A 36 20.11 4.77 4.49
N ALA A 37 19.09 5.61 4.36
CA ALA A 37 17.73 5.27 4.79
C ALA A 37 17.13 4.08 4.04
N VAL A 38 17.39 3.98 2.73
CA VAL A 38 16.90 2.90 1.86
C VAL A 38 18.02 2.46 0.93
N ILE A 39 18.26 1.16 0.84
CA ILE A 39 19.11 0.53 -0.17
C ILE A 39 18.29 -0.52 -0.92
N ASN A 40 18.29 -0.45 -2.25
CA ASN A 40 17.60 -1.40 -3.12
C ASN A 40 18.56 -2.51 -3.57
N TYR A 41 18.07 -3.73 -3.58
CA TYR A 41 18.77 -4.91 -4.12
C TYR A 41 18.05 -5.32 -5.40
N THR A 42 18.75 -5.21 -6.53
CA THR A 42 18.16 -5.33 -7.86
C THR A 42 18.59 -6.57 -8.62
N ASP A 43 19.45 -7.40 -8.01
CA ASP A 43 19.77 -8.73 -8.50
C ASP A 43 18.63 -9.72 -8.19
N ALA A 44 18.57 -10.80 -8.96
CA ALA A 44 17.51 -11.81 -8.83
C ALA A 44 17.82 -12.86 -7.74
N GLU A 45 19.06 -12.92 -7.23
CA GLU A 45 19.49 -13.91 -6.24
C GLU A 45 19.10 -13.50 -4.82
N THR A 46 19.05 -12.19 -4.57
CA THR A 46 18.64 -11.62 -3.29
C THR A 46 17.13 -11.78 -3.09
N THR A 47 16.75 -12.32 -1.93
CA THR A 47 15.37 -12.69 -1.61
C THR A 47 14.49 -11.52 -1.16
N PHE A 48 15.09 -10.37 -0.84
CA PHE A 48 14.41 -9.12 -0.46
C PHE A 48 14.69 -8.02 -1.48
N THR A 49 13.74 -7.11 -1.66
CA THR A 49 13.84 -6.01 -2.63
C THR A 49 14.59 -4.80 -2.07
N ARG A 50 14.43 -4.55 -0.76
CA ARG A 50 14.96 -3.34 -0.10
C ARG A 50 15.31 -3.59 1.35
N VAL A 51 16.26 -2.80 1.84
CA VAL A 51 16.64 -2.71 3.25
C VAL A 51 16.51 -1.26 3.71
N MET A 52 15.78 -1.05 4.79
CA MET A 52 15.51 0.26 5.38
C MET A 52 16.24 0.40 6.70
N GLU A 53 16.98 1.49 6.89
CA GLU A 53 17.60 1.87 8.16
C GLU A 53 16.92 3.13 8.71
N TRP A 54 16.00 2.93 9.66
CA TRP A 54 15.01 3.94 10.04
C TRP A 54 15.60 5.23 10.59
N ARG A 55 16.69 5.12 11.36
CA ARG A 55 17.36 6.28 11.97
C ARG A 55 17.83 7.32 10.95
N HIS A 56 18.00 6.96 9.68
CA HIS A 56 18.42 7.90 8.65
C HIS A 56 17.28 8.77 8.09
N PHE A 57 16.00 8.47 8.39
CA PHE A 57 14.88 9.31 7.95
C PHE A 57 14.79 10.62 8.74
N ASP A 58 14.87 10.57 10.07
CA ASP A 58 14.69 11.74 10.94
C ASP A 58 15.89 12.06 11.85
N LYS A 59 16.87 11.14 11.94
CA LYS A 59 18.06 11.23 12.79
C LYS A 59 17.76 11.35 14.29
N LYS A 60 16.65 10.75 14.75
CA LYS A 60 16.22 10.77 16.17
C LYS A 60 16.25 9.41 16.86
N GLY A 61 17.01 8.45 16.32
CA GLY A 61 17.19 7.15 16.97
C GLY A 61 18.02 7.25 18.26
N ASP A 62 17.83 6.29 19.16
CA ASP A 62 18.64 6.16 20.37
C ASP A 62 20.14 5.96 20.02
N ASP A 63 21.02 6.51 20.85
CA ASP A 63 22.47 6.35 20.70
C ASP A 63 22.85 4.86 20.71
N ASN A 64 23.78 4.48 19.82
CA ASN A 64 24.26 3.11 19.65
C ASN A 64 23.15 2.10 19.32
N LYS A 65 22.03 2.54 18.75
CA LYS A 65 20.93 1.65 18.31
C LYS A 65 20.49 1.96 16.89
N THR A 66 20.22 0.92 16.12
CA THR A 66 19.58 1.07 14.81
C THR A 66 18.65 -0.10 14.53
N ILE A 67 17.59 0.15 13.76
CA ILE A 67 16.63 -0.85 13.31
C ILE A 67 16.77 -0.96 11.80
N ILE A 68 17.00 -2.19 11.35
CA ILE A 68 16.97 -2.55 9.94
C ILE A 68 15.69 -3.32 9.65
N THR A 69 14.97 -2.93 8.60
CA THR A 69 13.83 -3.67 8.07
C THR A 69 14.11 -4.12 6.65
N LYS A 70 13.99 -5.43 6.41
CA LYS A 70 14.05 -6.03 5.07
C LYS A 70 12.64 -6.20 4.52
N GLU A 71 12.43 -5.81 3.27
CA GLU A 71 11.18 -5.96 2.54
C GLU A 71 11.26 -7.18 1.60
N TYR A 72 10.37 -8.14 1.81
CA TYR A 72 10.25 -9.34 0.98
C TYR A 72 8.98 -9.26 0.13
N PRO A 73 9.07 -9.37 -1.21
CA PRO A 73 7.90 -9.49 -2.06
C PRO A 73 7.20 -10.83 -1.78
N GLN A 74 5.87 -10.84 -1.82
CA GLN A 74 5.10 -12.08 -1.72
C GLN A 74 3.77 -11.96 -2.48
N ASP A 75 3.26 -13.11 -2.91
CA ASP A 75 1.91 -13.18 -3.47
C ASP A 75 0.88 -12.84 -2.41
N TRP A 76 -0.12 -12.07 -2.81
CA TRP A 76 -1.23 -11.71 -1.95
C TRP A 76 -2.27 -12.83 -1.87
N ASP A 77 -2.87 -12.98 -0.69
CA ASP A 77 -4.12 -13.69 -0.47
C ASP A 77 -4.89 -12.96 0.65
N ARG A 78 -6.13 -13.39 0.94
CA ARG A 78 -7.00 -12.72 1.91
C ARG A 78 -6.45 -12.64 3.35
N THR A 79 -5.43 -13.42 3.70
CA THR A 79 -4.77 -13.36 5.02
C THR A 79 -3.67 -12.30 5.08
N LYS A 80 -3.30 -11.71 3.94
CA LYS A 80 -2.21 -10.75 3.80
C LYS A 80 -2.73 -9.36 3.47
N GLU A 81 -1.96 -8.36 3.86
CA GLU A 81 -2.25 -6.97 3.53
C GLU A 81 -2.06 -6.74 2.02
N ALA A 82 -3.05 -6.14 1.37
CA ALA A 82 -2.97 -5.73 -0.03
C ALA A 82 -2.11 -4.46 -0.11
N TYR A 83 -0.93 -4.50 -0.74
CA TYR A 83 -0.04 -3.33 -0.84
C TYR A 83 -0.14 -2.64 -2.21
N TYR A 84 0.10 -3.38 -3.28
CA TYR A 84 0.19 -2.83 -4.64
C TYR A 84 -0.89 -3.43 -5.54
N PRO A 85 -1.76 -2.62 -6.19
CA PRO A 85 -2.71 -3.16 -7.16
C PRO A 85 -1.99 -3.72 -8.39
N VAL A 86 -2.49 -4.83 -8.93
CA VAL A 86 -2.01 -5.38 -10.20
C VAL A 86 -2.73 -4.66 -11.35
N ASN A 87 -2.00 -3.80 -12.04
CA ASN A 87 -2.54 -2.95 -13.11
C ASN A 87 -2.44 -3.64 -14.48
N ASP A 88 -3.27 -4.65 -14.70
CA ASP A 88 -3.43 -5.32 -16.01
C ASP A 88 -4.86 -5.15 -16.55
N THR A 89 -5.09 -5.66 -17.77
CA THR A 89 -6.41 -5.57 -18.43
C THR A 89 -7.49 -6.31 -17.63
N LYS A 90 -7.18 -7.50 -17.10
CA LYS A 90 -8.11 -8.34 -16.33
C LYS A 90 -8.63 -7.59 -15.10
N ASN A 91 -7.73 -7.06 -14.28
CA ASN A 91 -8.09 -6.34 -13.06
C ASN A 91 -8.73 -4.98 -13.37
N SER A 92 -8.31 -4.31 -14.44
CA SER A 92 -8.96 -3.06 -14.89
C SER A 92 -10.42 -3.29 -15.28
N GLU A 93 -10.73 -4.39 -15.98
CA GLU A 93 -12.10 -4.76 -16.33
C GLU A 93 -12.93 -5.19 -15.13
N LEU A 94 -12.33 -5.96 -14.21
CA LEU A 94 -12.97 -6.36 -12.96
C LEU A 94 -13.29 -5.15 -12.07
N PHE A 95 -12.33 -4.25 -11.89
CA PHE A 95 -12.53 -3.02 -11.11
C PHE A 95 -13.64 -2.16 -11.68
N LYS A 96 -13.77 -2.03 -13.01
CA LYS A 96 -14.89 -1.31 -13.64
C LYS A 96 -16.26 -1.88 -13.23
N LYS A 97 -16.39 -3.19 -13.02
CA LYS A 97 -17.65 -3.80 -12.56
C LYS A 97 -17.96 -3.38 -11.13
N TYR A 98 -16.97 -3.45 -10.23
CA TYR A 98 -17.15 -3.00 -8.85
C TYR A 98 -17.38 -1.49 -8.74
N ARG A 99 -16.71 -0.69 -9.57
CA ARG A 99 -16.91 0.76 -9.64
C ARG A 99 -18.36 1.10 -9.99
N LYS A 100 -18.97 0.36 -10.93
CA LYS A 100 -20.40 0.52 -11.25
C LYS A 100 -21.32 0.22 -10.07
N LEU A 101 -21.00 -0.77 -9.22
CA LEU A 101 -21.77 -1.03 -8.00
C LEU A 101 -21.59 0.12 -6.99
N ALA A 102 -20.34 0.56 -6.78
CA ALA A 102 -20.01 1.68 -5.90
C ALA A 102 -20.70 2.98 -6.32
N ASP A 103 -20.83 3.26 -7.62
CA ASP A 103 -21.50 4.45 -8.12
C ASP A 103 -23.03 4.43 -7.87
N ASN A 104 -23.62 3.27 -7.57
CA ASN A 104 -25.03 3.13 -7.19
C ASN A 104 -25.27 3.20 -5.67
N GLU A 105 -24.21 3.21 -4.86
CA GLU A 105 -24.31 3.34 -3.40
C GLU A 105 -24.62 4.79 -3.00
N LYS A 106 -25.75 4.99 -2.32
CA LYS A 106 -26.24 6.33 -1.97
C LYS A 106 -25.68 6.89 -0.68
N THR A 107 -25.14 6.03 0.18
CA THR A 107 -24.74 6.40 1.55
C THR A 107 -23.26 6.13 1.83
N VAL A 108 -22.51 5.68 0.82
CA VAL A 108 -21.12 5.26 0.97
C VAL A 108 -20.27 5.91 -0.10
N ILE A 109 -19.27 6.69 0.34
CA ILE A 109 -18.23 7.23 -0.54
C ILE A 109 -17.05 6.26 -0.55
N PHE A 110 -16.65 5.79 -1.72
CA PHE A 110 -15.44 4.98 -1.90
C PHE A 110 -14.23 5.87 -2.18
N GLY A 111 -13.12 5.61 -1.50
CA GLY A 111 -11.89 6.38 -1.65
C GLY A 111 -10.65 5.67 -1.17
N GLY A 112 -9.50 6.35 -1.24
CA GLY A 112 -8.21 5.79 -0.88
C GLY A 112 -7.70 4.76 -1.88
N ARG A 113 -6.50 4.23 -1.61
CA ARG A 113 -5.79 3.30 -2.52
C ARG A 113 -6.58 2.02 -2.80
N LEU A 114 -7.24 1.47 -1.77
CA LEU A 114 -7.96 0.19 -1.88
C LEU A 114 -9.38 0.38 -2.44
N GLY A 115 -10.10 1.42 -2.01
CA GLY A 115 -11.45 1.70 -2.49
C GLY A 115 -11.49 2.13 -3.95
N ASN A 116 -10.42 2.77 -4.44
CA ASN A 116 -10.27 3.18 -5.83
C ASN A 116 -9.38 2.24 -6.65
N TYR A 117 -8.87 1.15 -6.08
CA TYR A 117 -7.95 0.21 -6.73
C TYR A 117 -6.82 0.93 -7.50
N GLN A 118 -6.14 1.84 -6.81
CA GLN A 118 -5.14 2.71 -7.42
C GLN A 118 -3.92 2.85 -6.52
N TYR A 119 -2.73 2.85 -7.14
CA TYR A 119 -1.50 3.19 -6.45
C TYR A 119 -1.45 4.71 -6.24
N TYR A 120 -1.43 5.14 -4.98
CA TYR A 120 -1.33 6.54 -4.59
C TYR A 120 -0.11 6.78 -3.72
N ASP A 121 0.59 7.87 -4.01
CA ASP A 121 1.44 8.53 -3.02
C ASP A 121 0.59 9.28 -1.97
N MET A 122 1.20 9.66 -0.84
CA MET A 122 0.47 10.27 0.29
C MET A 122 -0.22 11.59 -0.08
N ASP A 123 0.45 12.46 -0.84
CA ASP A 123 -0.09 13.72 -1.30
C ASP A 123 -1.29 13.53 -2.26
N GLN A 124 -1.23 12.50 -3.12
CA GLN A 124 -2.29 12.17 -4.05
C GLN A 124 -3.56 11.73 -3.31
N VAL A 125 -3.42 10.88 -2.28
CA VAL A 125 -4.59 10.45 -1.49
C VAL A 125 -5.14 11.59 -0.62
N PHE A 126 -4.30 12.49 -0.10
CA PHE A 126 -4.78 13.70 0.59
C PHE A 126 -5.60 14.59 -0.35
N ASN A 127 -5.08 14.86 -1.55
CA ASN A 127 -5.78 15.65 -2.55
C ASN A 127 -7.10 14.98 -2.98
N ALA A 128 -7.11 13.66 -3.14
CA ALA A 128 -8.33 12.91 -3.47
C ALA A 128 -9.38 13.02 -2.35
N ALA A 129 -8.95 12.89 -1.09
CA ALA A 129 -9.84 13.01 0.07
C ALA A 129 -10.43 14.42 0.19
N LEU A 130 -9.61 15.47 0.02
CA LEU A 130 -10.08 16.87 0.05
C LEU A 130 -11.10 17.15 -1.05
N LYS A 131 -10.87 16.64 -2.27
CA LYS A 131 -11.85 16.74 -3.37
C LYS A 131 -13.15 16.00 -3.06
N SER A 132 -13.08 14.84 -2.40
CA SER A 132 -14.27 14.10 -1.97
C SER A 132 -15.08 14.88 -0.93
N VAL A 133 -14.41 15.49 0.06
CA VAL A 133 -15.05 16.35 1.07
C VAL A 133 -15.68 17.57 0.40
N GLU A 134 -14.95 18.26 -0.48
CA GLU A 134 -15.45 19.41 -1.22
C GLU A 134 -16.68 19.05 -2.06
N LYS A 135 -16.69 17.87 -2.71
CA LYS A 135 -17.85 17.41 -3.49
C LYS A 135 -19.07 17.12 -2.62
N GLU A 136 -18.87 16.52 -1.44
CA GLU A 136 -19.96 16.10 -0.55
C GLU A 136 -20.62 17.29 0.16
N PHE A 137 -19.81 18.25 0.59
CA PHE A 137 -20.26 19.41 1.37
C PHE A 137 -20.31 20.71 0.57
N LYS A 138 -20.26 20.62 -0.77
CA LYS A 138 -20.51 21.79 -1.63
C LYS A 138 -21.99 22.14 -1.58
N ASP A 139 -22.27 23.35 -1.07
CA ASP A 139 -23.54 24.05 -1.28
C ASP A 139 -23.83 24.22 -2.78
#